data_AF-A0A831JTD2-F1
#
_entry.id   AF-A0A831JTD2-F1
#
_cell.length_a   1.000
_cell.length_b   1.000
_cell.length_c   1.000
_cell.angle_alpha   90.00
_cell.angle_beta   90.00
_cell.angle_gamma   90.00
#
_symmetry.space_group_name_H-M   'P 1'
#
loop_
_entity.id
_entity.type
_entity.pdbx_description
1 polymer ?
#
loop_
_entity_poly.entity_id
_entity_poly.type
_entity_poly.pdbx_seq_one_letter_code
_entity_poly.pdbx_strand_id
1 'polypeptide(L)'
;MVKKKEEDVGFVRQFNDLKKKHPDAMLLFRKGDFYEMYKEDALKASVILALKVSEKVIPLEKDPIKFLTFPHHELDRHLPKLIRSGQRVAICDAIDRPELMKKAKAKEDVGEKVKDPEKAKKEIIPNKDSMARKKKEQAVQEKPVKTVKTAVEEKPAQEKKTEAKAEVKNEQASETKKERKPREPQMITANGEKVTHGHAFQSTTNPADWYFTAKMDGVQLKPQKMDAADLAAYQKKEMSVQQLMERYYPTKLQPKVSEEAFRMPKTIAGPEGDIKVEKFNVYKEKDEQRPDYGKYKFYAQMGDTKMSAVASREDLNAYFDRTMSPSQLIEKNFGERLHLKSAYEKYQLPEGVDSKGVRVAKDHADNKWKVSMDMGDKGKTNRHEISFDDGYSLFKAKTTTREQIAAKYLNTEITGLLAAHSMKQEKTAALKM
;
A
#
# COMPACT_ATOMS: atom_id res chain seq x y z
N MET A 1 -5.28 -48.99 -20.60
CA MET A 1 -4.75 -48.64 -19.26
C MET A 1 -3.40 -47.90 -19.26
N VAL A 2 -2.52 -48.03 -20.27
CA VAL A 2 -1.12 -47.55 -20.20
C VAL A 2 -0.98 -46.04 -19.94
N LYS A 3 -1.50 -45.16 -20.81
CA LYS A 3 -1.35 -43.68 -20.71
C LYS A 3 -1.58 -43.10 -19.30
N LYS A 4 -2.65 -43.54 -18.62
CA LYS A 4 -3.00 -43.07 -17.28
C LYS A 4 -1.91 -43.36 -16.24
N LYS A 5 -1.20 -44.48 -16.36
CA LYS A 5 -0.05 -44.83 -15.49
C LYS A 5 1.16 -43.92 -15.73
N GLU A 6 1.41 -43.51 -16.98
CA GLU A 6 2.51 -42.59 -17.33
C GLU A 6 2.23 -41.17 -16.82
N GLU A 7 1.01 -40.68 -17.01
CA GLU A 7 0.55 -39.37 -16.51
C GLU A 7 0.71 -39.27 -14.98
N ASP A 8 0.25 -40.28 -14.24
CA ASP A 8 0.38 -40.34 -12.78
C ASP A 8 1.85 -40.36 -12.30
N VAL A 9 2.78 -41.02 -13.03
CA VAL A 9 4.23 -40.96 -12.77
C VAL A 9 4.78 -39.55 -13.02
N GLY A 10 4.31 -38.87 -14.07
CA GLY A 10 4.70 -37.50 -14.39
C GLY A 10 4.34 -36.50 -13.28
N PHE A 11 3.10 -36.54 -12.79
CA PHE A 11 2.65 -35.66 -11.70
C PHE A 11 3.44 -35.86 -10.40
N VAL A 12 3.79 -37.10 -10.04
CA VAL A 12 4.56 -37.36 -8.81
C VAL A 12 6.01 -36.87 -8.93
N ARG A 13 6.64 -36.97 -10.11
CA ARG A 13 7.94 -36.33 -10.36
C ARG A 13 7.86 -34.80 -10.21
N GLN A 14 6.83 -34.18 -10.79
CA GLN A 14 6.60 -32.73 -10.66
C GLN A 14 6.33 -32.30 -9.21
N PHE A 15 5.55 -33.06 -8.44
CA PHE A 15 5.35 -32.85 -7.01
C PHE A 15 6.69 -32.90 -6.26
N ASN A 16 7.48 -33.96 -6.44
CA ASN A 16 8.77 -34.12 -5.79
C ASN A 16 9.73 -32.94 -6.10
N ASP A 17 9.77 -32.44 -7.35
CA ASP A 17 10.65 -31.34 -7.76
C ASP A 17 10.14 -29.93 -7.42
N LEU A 18 8.83 -29.75 -7.23
CA LEU A 18 8.28 -28.52 -6.64
C LEU A 18 8.45 -28.52 -5.11
N LYS A 19 8.32 -29.68 -4.45
CA LYS A 19 8.50 -29.81 -3.00
C LYS A 19 9.95 -29.54 -2.57
N LYS A 20 10.94 -29.95 -3.39
CA LYS A 20 12.36 -29.54 -3.21
C LYS A 20 12.57 -28.03 -3.25
N LYS A 21 11.74 -27.27 -3.98
CA LYS A 21 11.83 -25.80 -4.10
C LYS A 21 11.04 -25.08 -3.00
N HIS A 22 10.01 -25.73 -2.47
CA HIS A 22 9.08 -25.18 -1.48
C HIS A 22 8.74 -26.23 -0.39
N PRO A 23 9.70 -26.61 0.48
CA PRO A 23 9.47 -27.63 1.50
C PRO A 23 8.35 -27.25 2.48
N ASP A 24 8.32 -25.99 2.92
CA ASP A 24 7.34 -25.45 3.87
C ASP A 24 5.93 -25.26 3.28
N ALA A 25 5.73 -25.47 1.98
CA ALA A 25 4.47 -25.20 1.30
C ALA A 25 3.73 -26.50 0.94
N MET A 26 2.47 -26.59 1.32
CA MET A 26 1.54 -27.63 0.90
C MET A 26 1.15 -27.41 -0.57
N LEU A 27 1.36 -28.42 -1.44
CA LEU A 27 1.17 -28.27 -2.89
C LEU A 27 -0.18 -28.82 -3.37
N LEU A 28 -1.06 -27.94 -3.85
CA LEU A 28 -2.33 -28.28 -4.52
C LEU A 28 -2.11 -28.35 -6.04
N PHE A 29 -2.15 -29.54 -6.64
CA PHE A 29 -2.06 -29.72 -8.10
C PHE A 29 -3.44 -29.81 -8.73
N ARG A 30 -3.76 -28.94 -9.71
CA ARG A 30 -5.03 -29.01 -10.43
C ARG A 30 -4.98 -30.06 -11.54
N LYS A 31 -5.93 -31.00 -11.51
CA LYS A 31 -6.06 -32.10 -12.47
C LYS A 31 -7.49 -32.10 -13.03
N GLY A 32 -7.71 -31.21 -14.00
CA GLY A 32 -9.06 -30.88 -14.50
C GLY A 32 -9.89 -30.16 -13.43
N ASP A 33 -10.99 -30.78 -13.03
CA ASP A 33 -11.96 -30.24 -12.06
C ASP A 33 -11.65 -30.55 -10.59
N PHE A 34 -10.52 -31.19 -10.29
CA PHE A 34 -10.11 -31.57 -8.94
C PHE A 34 -8.72 -31.02 -8.57
N TYR A 35 -8.50 -30.76 -7.29
CA TYR A 35 -7.16 -30.56 -6.73
C TYR A 35 -6.68 -31.84 -6.06
N GLU A 36 -5.49 -32.32 -6.42
CA GLU A 36 -4.80 -33.45 -5.80
C GLU A 36 -3.60 -32.97 -4.95
N MET A 37 -3.44 -33.54 -3.76
CA MET A 37 -2.27 -33.43 -2.88
C MET A 37 -1.67 -34.81 -2.66
N TYR A 38 -0.37 -34.90 -2.39
CA TYR A 38 0.35 -36.18 -2.31
C TYR A 38 1.23 -36.29 -1.05
N LYS A 39 1.55 -37.53 -0.66
CA LYS A 39 2.47 -37.91 0.43
C LYS A 39 2.09 -37.23 1.77
N GLU A 40 3.05 -36.57 2.41
CA GLU A 40 2.82 -35.86 3.68
C GLU A 40 1.79 -34.73 3.57
N ASP A 41 1.71 -34.05 2.43
CA ASP A 41 0.78 -32.94 2.24
C ASP A 41 -0.67 -33.45 2.25
N ALA A 42 -0.91 -34.64 1.68
CA ALA A 42 -2.20 -35.32 1.77
C ALA A 42 -2.57 -35.73 3.21
N LEU A 43 -1.59 -36.21 4.00
CA LEU A 43 -1.80 -36.55 5.42
C LEU A 43 -2.10 -35.31 6.26
N LYS A 44 -1.30 -34.25 6.12
CA LYS A 44 -1.49 -32.97 6.82
C LYS A 44 -2.83 -32.34 6.47
N ALA A 45 -3.19 -32.31 5.18
CA ALA A 45 -4.48 -31.80 4.72
C ALA A 45 -5.66 -32.65 5.22
N SER A 46 -5.51 -33.97 5.34
CA SER A 46 -6.57 -34.85 5.87
C SER A 46 -6.98 -34.48 7.28
N VAL A 47 -5.99 -34.27 8.17
CA VAL A 47 -6.23 -33.85 9.56
C VAL A 47 -6.90 -32.46 9.63
N ILE A 48 -6.49 -31.51 8.78
CA ILE A 48 -7.02 -30.14 8.80
C ILE A 48 -8.42 -30.02 8.16
N LEU A 49 -8.70 -30.80 7.12
CA LEU A 49 -9.92 -30.73 6.32
C LEU A 49 -10.98 -31.76 6.72
N ALA A 50 -10.61 -32.77 7.52
CA ALA A 50 -11.41 -33.97 7.82
C ALA A 50 -11.83 -34.76 6.56
N LEU A 51 -10.94 -34.81 5.56
CA LEU A 51 -11.16 -35.49 4.27
C LEU A 51 -10.37 -36.80 4.21
N LYS A 52 -10.96 -37.84 3.59
CA LYS A 52 -10.38 -39.18 3.50
C LYS A 52 -9.16 -39.22 2.56
N VAL A 53 -8.02 -39.69 3.08
CA VAL A 53 -6.85 -40.07 2.27
C VAL A 53 -7.19 -41.33 1.45
N SER A 54 -6.79 -41.34 0.19
CA SER A 54 -6.74 -42.53 -0.66
C SER A 54 -5.29 -42.95 -0.89
N GLU A 55 -5.07 -44.24 -1.16
CA GLU A 55 -3.72 -44.77 -1.46
C GLU A 55 -3.67 -45.31 -2.88
N LYS A 56 -2.51 -45.14 -3.54
CA LYS A 56 -2.31 -45.53 -4.94
C LYS A 56 -0.92 -46.08 -5.16
N VAL A 57 -0.86 -47.34 -5.59
CA VAL A 57 0.38 -47.96 -6.06
C VAL A 57 0.69 -47.41 -7.45
N ILE A 58 1.87 -46.80 -7.62
CA ILE A 58 2.37 -46.28 -8.90
C ILE A 58 3.62 -47.07 -9.29
N PRO A 59 3.79 -47.53 -10.54
CA PRO A 59 4.88 -48.45 -10.92
C PRO A 59 6.33 -47.94 -10.80
N LEU A 60 6.58 -46.78 -10.17
CA LEU A 60 7.89 -46.14 -10.08
C LEU A 60 8.26 -45.61 -8.68
N GLU A 61 7.38 -45.73 -7.67
CA GLU A 61 7.76 -45.51 -6.26
C GLU A 61 7.60 -46.83 -5.49
N LYS A 62 8.44 -47.04 -4.46
CA LYS A 62 8.50 -48.31 -3.73
C LYS A 62 7.28 -48.55 -2.82
N ASP A 63 6.68 -47.46 -2.35
CA ASP A 63 5.60 -47.47 -1.35
C ASP A 63 4.29 -46.92 -1.95
N PRO A 64 3.11 -47.33 -1.43
CA PRO A 64 1.83 -46.77 -1.86
C PRO A 64 1.76 -45.26 -1.57
N ILE A 65 1.47 -44.47 -2.60
CA ILE A 65 1.39 -43.01 -2.46
C ILE A 65 0.02 -42.66 -1.88
N LYS A 66 0.04 -42.12 -0.66
CA LYS A 66 -1.07 -41.42 -0.05
C LYS A 66 -1.38 -40.15 -0.84
N PHE A 67 -2.63 -39.98 -1.24
CA PHE A 67 -3.11 -38.79 -1.94
C PHE A 67 -4.47 -38.36 -1.40
N LEU A 68 -4.78 -37.08 -1.52
CA LEU A 68 -6.07 -36.51 -1.11
C LEU A 68 -6.58 -35.62 -2.24
N THR A 69 -7.86 -35.76 -2.57
CA THR A 69 -8.49 -35.06 -3.68
C THR A 69 -9.79 -34.38 -3.25
N PHE A 70 -10.08 -33.20 -3.78
CA PHE A 70 -11.35 -32.50 -3.59
C PHE A 70 -11.74 -31.68 -4.84
N PRO A 71 -13.05 -31.41 -5.08
CA PRO A 71 -13.51 -30.66 -6.24
C PRO A 71 -13.01 -29.21 -6.24
N HIS A 72 -12.70 -28.65 -7.40
CA HIS A 72 -12.12 -27.30 -7.51
C HIS A 72 -12.99 -26.21 -6.86
N HIS A 73 -14.32 -26.36 -6.89
CA HIS A 73 -15.26 -25.41 -6.28
C HIS A 73 -15.25 -25.44 -4.74
N GLU A 74 -14.70 -26.49 -4.11
CA GLU A 74 -14.48 -26.51 -2.66
C GLU A 74 -13.18 -25.82 -2.23
N LEU A 75 -12.35 -25.34 -3.17
CA LEU A 75 -11.11 -24.61 -2.84
C LEU A 75 -11.38 -23.42 -1.93
N ASP A 76 -12.37 -22.59 -2.22
CA ASP A 76 -12.73 -21.41 -1.41
C ASP A 76 -13.22 -21.78 0.00
N ARG A 77 -13.64 -23.03 0.21
CA ARG A 77 -14.07 -23.57 1.51
C ARG A 77 -12.91 -24.18 2.31
N HIS A 78 -11.95 -24.80 1.63
CA HIS A 78 -10.83 -25.52 2.28
C HIS A 78 -9.56 -24.68 2.42
N LEU A 79 -9.23 -23.84 1.44
CA LEU A 79 -8.05 -22.96 1.46
C LEU A 79 -8.01 -22.05 2.70
N PRO A 80 -9.12 -21.42 3.17
CA PRO A 80 -9.10 -20.64 4.40
C PRO A 80 -8.87 -21.48 5.67
N LYS A 81 -9.23 -22.78 5.68
CA LYS A 81 -8.93 -23.68 6.80
C LYS A 81 -7.44 -23.98 6.87
N LEU A 82 -6.83 -24.35 5.73
CA LEU A 82 -5.40 -24.62 5.62
C LEU A 82 -4.59 -23.41 6.08
N ILE A 83 -4.90 -22.22 5.58
CA ILE A 83 -4.21 -20.98 5.98
C ILE A 83 -4.39 -20.67 7.48
N ARG A 84 -5.59 -20.87 8.05
CA ARG A 84 -5.84 -20.68 9.50
C ARG A 84 -5.08 -21.68 10.38
N SER A 85 -4.77 -22.88 9.87
CA SER A 85 -3.92 -23.87 10.55
C SER A 85 -2.41 -23.57 10.43
N GLY A 86 -2.03 -22.38 9.96
CA GLY A 86 -0.64 -21.95 9.81
C GLY A 86 0.09 -22.54 8.59
N GLN A 87 -0.59 -23.36 7.77
CA GLN A 87 0.02 -23.97 6.59
C GLN A 87 0.15 -22.95 5.45
N ARG A 88 1.35 -22.85 4.87
CA ARG A 88 1.57 -22.14 3.61
C ARG A 88 1.07 -23.05 2.48
N VAL A 89 0.24 -22.54 1.59
CA VAL A 89 -0.34 -23.32 0.49
C VAL A 89 0.08 -22.72 -0.84
N ALA A 90 0.52 -23.56 -1.78
CA ALA A 90 0.79 -23.18 -3.17
C ALA A 90 -0.17 -23.92 -4.11
N ILE A 91 -0.70 -23.20 -5.08
CA ILE A 91 -1.67 -23.71 -6.05
C ILE A 91 -0.97 -23.83 -7.40
N CYS A 92 -1.03 -25.02 -8.00
CA CYS A 92 -0.37 -25.38 -9.25
C CYS A 92 -1.42 -25.71 -10.31
N ASP A 93 -1.93 -24.65 -10.96
CA ASP A 93 -2.86 -24.76 -12.09
C ASP A 93 -2.11 -25.01 -13.41
N ALA A 94 -2.64 -25.94 -14.21
CA ALA A 94 -2.16 -26.16 -15.56
C ALA A 94 -2.59 -25.00 -16.47
N ILE A 95 -1.62 -24.34 -17.12
CA ILE A 95 -1.89 -23.26 -18.08
C ILE A 95 -2.44 -23.87 -19.37
N ASP A 96 -3.75 -23.75 -19.56
CA ASP A 96 -4.47 -24.41 -20.66
C ASP A 96 -4.29 -23.67 -22.01
N ARG A 97 -3.07 -23.76 -22.55
CA ARG A 97 -2.69 -23.27 -23.89
C ARG A 97 -2.10 -24.44 -24.71
N PRO A 98 -2.89 -25.13 -25.55
CA PRO A 98 -2.43 -26.34 -26.26
C PRO A 98 -1.27 -26.10 -27.24
N GLU A 99 -1.06 -24.86 -27.70
CA GLU A 99 0.07 -24.48 -28.55
C GLU A 99 1.44 -24.65 -27.87
N LEU A 100 1.53 -24.40 -26.56
CA LEU A 100 2.78 -24.52 -25.81
C LEU A 100 3.15 -25.98 -25.55
N MET A 101 2.17 -26.86 -25.36
CA MET A 101 2.43 -28.29 -25.13
C MET A 101 3.10 -28.98 -26.33
N LYS A 102 2.76 -28.58 -27.57
CA LYS A 102 3.44 -29.08 -28.78
C LYS A 102 4.92 -28.68 -28.80
N LYS A 103 5.25 -27.45 -28.41
CA LYS A 103 6.64 -26.96 -28.31
C LYS A 103 7.41 -27.50 -27.08
N ALA A 104 6.71 -28.04 -26.08
CA ALA A 104 7.33 -28.73 -24.96
C ALA A 104 7.76 -30.16 -25.34
N LYS A 105 6.84 -30.98 -25.89
CA LYS A 105 7.15 -32.38 -26.26
C LYS A 105 8.24 -32.49 -27.33
N ALA A 106 8.26 -31.59 -28.31
CA ALA A 106 9.31 -31.51 -29.32
C ALA A 106 10.72 -31.14 -28.79
N LYS A 107 10.89 -30.95 -27.47
CA LYS A 107 12.19 -30.69 -26.82
C LYS A 107 12.72 -31.84 -25.96
N GLU A 108 11.96 -32.92 -25.76
CA GLU A 108 12.46 -34.13 -25.08
C GLU A 108 13.08 -35.15 -26.06
N ASP A 109 12.68 -35.13 -27.34
CA ASP A 109 13.11 -36.10 -28.37
C ASP A 109 14.43 -35.74 -29.11
N VAL A 110 15.05 -34.60 -28.84
CA VAL A 110 16.32 -34.19 -29.48
C VAL A 110 17.39 -33.90 -28.43
N GLY A 111 18.19 -34.92 -28.12
CA GLY A 111 19.32 -34.81 -27.20
C GLY A 111 20.60 -34.34 -27.91
N GLU A 112 20.95 -33.07 -27.75
CA GLU A 112 22.26 -32.54 -28.16
C GLU A 112 22.95 -31.75 -27.03
N LYS A 113 24.26 -31.95 -26.86
CA LYS A 113 25.05 -31.40 -25.74
C LYS A 113 25.80 -30.13 -26.14
N VAL A 114 25.39 -28.96 -25.64
CA VAL A 114 26.29 -27.78 -25.57
C VAL A 114 26.20 -27.06 -24.22
N LYS A 115 27.26 -27.26 -23.43
CA LYS A 115 27.94 -26.36 -22.48
C LYS A 115 27.18 -25.21 -21.78
N ASP A 116 27.24 -25.28 -20.45
CA ASP A 116 27.32 -24.18 -19.48
C ASP A 116 26.06 -23.34 -19.16
N PRO A 117 25.98 -22.72 -17.96
CA PRO A 117 24.71 -22.69 -17.22
C PRO A 117 24.00 -21.32 -17.14
N GLU A 118 23.01 -21.24 -16.24
CA GLU A 118 22.41 -19.99 -15.71
C GLU A 118 21.42 -19.19 -16.59
N LYS A 119 20.65 -19.84 -17.48
CA LYS A 119 19.53 -19.16 -18.19
C LYS A 119 18.22 -19.93 -18.32
N ALA A 120 17.75 -20.51 -17.19
CA ALA A 120 16.49 -21.28 -17.11
C ALA A 120 15.62 -21.00 -15.85
N LYS A 121 15.63 -19.77 -15.31
CA LYS A 121 14.80 -19.36 -14.17
C LYS A 121 14.12 -18.00 -14.43
N LYS A 122 12.88 -17.85 -13.93
CA LYS A 122 11.99 -16.66 -13.97
C LYS A 122 11.17 -16.46 -15.26
N GLU A 123 10.04 -17.16 -15.37
CA GLU A 123 8.84 -16.62 -16.04
C GLU A 123 7.56 -17.25 -15.46
N ILE A 124 7.09 -16.71 -14.32
CA ILE A 124 5.70 -16.87 -13.85
C ILE A 124 5.25 -15.48 -13.40
N ILE A 125 4.14 -15.00 -13.97
CA ILE A 125 3.55 -13.68 -13.73
C ILE A 125 2.20 -13.89 -13.02
N PRO A 126 1.84 -13.11 -11.99
CA PRO A 126 0.62 -13.33 -11.23
C PRO A 126 -0.63 -13.00 -12.05
N ASN A 127 -1.62 -13.89 -12.03
CA ASN A 127 -2.94 -13.59 -12.58
C ASN A 127 -3.75 -12.69 -11.63
N LYS A 128 -4.67 -11.89 -12.19
CA LYS A 128 -5.40 -10.82 -11.52
C LYS A 128 -6.78 -10.66 -12.15
N ASP A 129 -7.70 -11.57 -11.82
CA ASP A 129 -9.06 -11.55 -12.39
C ASP A 129 -10.03 -10.70 -11.57
N SER A 130 -10.81 -9.89 -12.28
CA SER A 130 -11.95 -9.14 -11.75
C SER A 130 -13.13 -9.23 -12.72
N MET A 131 -13.96 -10.24 -12.52
CA MET A 131 -15.28 -10.39 -13.16
C MET A 131 -16.22 -9.27 -12.66
N ALA A 132 -17.20 -8.75 -13.41
CA ALA A 132 -17.52 -8.82 -14.85
C ALA A 132 -18.65 -7.79 -15.15
N ARG A 133 -18.99 -7.53 -16.44
CA ARG A 133 -20.39 -7.26 -16.86
C ARG A 133 -20.65 -7.31 -18.38
N LYS A 134 -21.73 -8.01 -18.72
CA LYS A 134 -22.42 -8.31 -20.01
C LYS A 134 -22.39 -7.29 -21.18
N LYS A 135 -21.97 -7.79 -22.36
CA LYS A 135 -22.77 -8.08 -23.59
C LYS A 135 -23.62 -6.97 -24.28
N LYS A 136 -23.18 -6.53 -25.48
CA LYS A 136 -23.85 -6.53 -26.82
C LYS A 136 -22.81 -6.09 -27.88
N GLU A 137 -22.65 -6.72 -29.06
CA GLU A 137 -23.45 -6.64 -30.32
C GLU A 137 -23.49 -5.21 -30.93
N GLN A 138 -23.19 -4.94 -32.22
CA GLN A 138 -22.91 -5.78 -33.42
C GLN A 138 -22.08 -5.01 -34.50
N ALA A 139 -21.74 -5.67 -35.63
CA ALA A 139 -21.25 -5.19 -36.97
C ALA A 139 -20.59 -3.79 -37.12
N VAL A 140 -19.34 -3.63 -37.60
CA VAL A 140 -18.77 -3.90 -38.96
C VAL A 140 -19.25 -2.95 -40.08
N GLN A 141 -18.31 -2.14 -40.61
CA GLN A 141 -18.19 -1.81 -42.05
C GLN A 141 -16.80 -1.24 -42.40
N GLU A 142 -16.50 -1.10 -43.70
CA GLU A 142 -15.13 -1.09 -44.27
C GLU A 142 -14.56 0.30 -44.64
N LYS A 143 -13.29 0.31 -45.07
CA LYS A 143 -12.59 1.49 -45.63
C LYS A 143 -12.63 1.50 -47.17
N PRO A 144 -13.03 2.63 -47.77
CA PRO A 144 -12.22 3.36 -48.75
C PRO A 144 -11.50 4.56 -48.06
N VAL A 145 -10.84 5.54 -48.70
CA VAL A 145 -9.88 5.62 -49.83
C VAL A 145 -9.04 6.92 -49.62
N LYS A 146 -8.01 7.23 -50.44
CA LYS A 146 -7.25 8.50 -50.37
C LYS A 146 -7.43 9.41 -51.59
N THR A 147 -7.39 10.72 -51.36
CA THR A 147 -7.20 11.84 -52.33
C THR A 147 -6.14 12.84 -51.79
N VAL A 148 -5.70 13.84 -52.57
CA VAL A 148 -4.53 14.70 -52.25
C VAL A 148 -4.44 16.01 -53.09
N LYS A 149 -3.64 16.99 -52.62
CA LYS A 149 -3.18 18.28 -53.24
C LYS A 149 -4.08 19.53 -53.06
N THR A 150 -3.54 20.77 -53.04
CA THR A 150 -2.14 21.25 -53.27
C THR A 150 -1.36 21.54 -51.95
N ALA A 151 -0.67 22.65 -51.59
CA ALA A 151 -0.34 24.02 -52.09
C ALA A 151 1.11 24.40 -51.60
N VAL A 152 1.93 25.34 -52.13
CA VAL A 152 1.80 26.63 -52.87
C VAL A 152 1.51 27.83 -51.94
N GLU A 153 2.25 28.96 -51.80
CA GLU A 153 3.57 29.52 -52.27
C GLU A 153 3.86 30.81 -51.40
N GLU A 154 5.03 31.48 -51.21
CA GLU A 154 6.47 31.24 -51.51
C GLU A 154 7.46 32.01 -50.55
N LYS A 155 7.74 33.33 -50.71
CA LYS A 155 8.99 34.03 -50.23
C LYS A 155 8.87 35.55 -49.94
N PRO A 156 9.91 36.31 -49.48
CA PRO A 156 11.37 36.03 -49.28
C PRO A 156 11.84 35.96 -47.79
N ALA A 157 12.93 35.29 -47.38
CA ALA A 157 14.38 35.39 -47.71
C ALA A 157 15.00 36.75 -47.30
N GLN A 158 16.24 36.91 -46.81
CA GLN A 158 17.57 36.23 -46.93
C GLN A 158 18.36 36.36 -45.56
N GLU A 159 19.55 35.81 -45.23
CA GLU A 159 20.57 34.93 -45.88
C GLU A 159 21.62 34.28 -44.92
N LYS A 160 22.47 33.40 -45.47
CA LYS A 160 23.89 33.02 -45.15
C LYS A 160 24.42 32.99 -43.69
N LYS A 161 24.75 31.77 -43.24
CA LYS A 161 26.12 31.21 -43.43
C LYS A 161 26.14 29.67 -43.49
N THR A 162 27.08 29.15 -44.26
CA THR A 162 27.40 27.72 -44.47
C THR A 162 28.42 27.22 -43.43
N GLU A 163 28.72 25.92 -43.23
CA GLU A 163 28.27 24.68 -43.89
C GLU A 163 28.40 23.45 -42.96
N ALA A 164 27.52 22.46 -43.16
CA ALA A 164 27.76 21.00 -43.20
C ALA A 164 28.67 20.25 -42.16
N LYS A 165 28.45 18.97 -41.84
CA LYS A 165 27.54 17.96 -42.43
C LYS A 165 26.64 17.32 -41.37
N ALA A 166 25.38 17.12 -41.73
CA ALA A 166 24.54 16.06 -41.21
C ALA A 166 23.95 15.30 -42.40
N GLU A 167 24.20 13.99 -42.49
CA GLU A 167 23.47 13.09 -43.40
C GLU A 167 22.79 12.02 -42.56
N VAL A 168 21.46 12.13 -42.43
CA VAL A 168 20.63 11.09 -41.83
C VAL A 168 20.33 10.06 -42.91
N LYS A 169 20.98 8.89 -42.83
CA LYS A 169 20.54 7.71 -43.60
C LYS A 169 19.66 6.83 -42.72
N ASN A 170 18.43 6.64 -43.16
CA ASN A 170 17.38 5.90 -42.46
C ASN A 170 17.59 4.39 -42.65
N GLU A 171 17.99 3.67 -41.59
CA GLU A 171 18.04 2.20 -41.59
C GLU A 171 17.36 1.60 -40.34
N GLN A 172 16.84 0.40 -40.51
CA GLN A 172 15.85 -0.22 -39.63
C GLN A 172 16.47 -0.70 -38.31
N ALA A 173 16.34 0.09 -37.25
CA ALA A 173 16.68 -0.32 -35.89
C ALA A 173 15.71 -1.40 -35.38
N SER A 174 16.04 -2.66 -35.65
CA SER A 174 15.33 -3.84 -35.15
C SER A 174 15.14 -3.83 -33.62
N GLU A 175 14.04 -4.43 -33.13
CA GLU A 175 13.72 -4.56 -31.71
C GLU A 175 14.64 -5.55 -30.98
N THR A 176 15.93 -5.21 -30.90
CA THR A 176 16.89 -5.91 -30.06
C THR A 176 16.51 -5.70 -28.59
N LYS A 177 15.91 -6.75 -28.01
CA LYS A 177 15.41 -6.87 -26.63
C LYS A 177 16.55 -6.64 -25.61
N LYS A 178 16.93 -5.37 -25.43
CA LYS A 178 18.14 -4.92 -24.73
C LYS A 178 18.11 -5.40 -23.28
N GLU A 179 18.93 -6.42 -23.00
CA GLU A 179 18.94 -7.13 -21.73
C GLU A 179 19.23 -6.14 -20.59
N ARG A 180 18.23 -5.89 -19.74
CA ARG A 180 18.32 -4.88 -18.68
C ARG A 180 19.28 -5.36 -17.60
N LYS A 181 20.56 -5.00 -17.74
CA LYS A 181 21.54 -5.04 -16.64
C LYS A 181 20.87 -4.49 -15.36
N PRO A 182 21.06 -5.11 -14.18
CA PRO A 182 20.62 -4.54 -12.92
C PRO A 182 21.15 -3.11 -12.82
N ARG A 183 20.25 -2.13 -12.69
CA ARG A 183 20.66 -0.77 -12.39
C ARG A 183 21.14 -0.73 -10.95
N GLU A 184 22.24 -0.02 -10.72
CA GLU A 184 22.73 0.26 -9.37
C GLU A 184 21.63 1.01 -8.57
N PRO A 185 21.53 0.76 -7.25
CA PRO A 185 20.49 1.38 -6.44
C PRO A 185 20.68 2.90 -6.39
N GLN A 186 19.61 3.64 -6.71
CA GLN A 186 19.58 5.11 -6.64
C GLN A 186 19.64 5.64 -5.20
N MET A 187 19.31 4.76 -4.23
CA MET A 187 19.50 4.93 -2.79
C MET A 187 19.46 3.54 -2.13
N ILE A 188 20.12 3.38 -0.98
CA ILE A 188 19.86 2.32 -0.01
C ILE A 188 19.22 3.00 1.21
N THR A 189 18.07 2.52 1.69
CA THR A 189 17.39 3.12 2.86
C THR A 189 18.09 2.76 4.16
N ALA A 190 17.75 3.43 5.28
CA ALA A 190 18.24 3.08 6.61
C ALA A 190 17.91 1.62 7.03
N ASN A 191 16.93 0.99 6.37
CA ASN A 191 16.56 -0.42 6.57
C ASN A 191 17.32 -1.40 5.66
N GLY A 192 18.30 -0.92 4.87
CA GLY A 192 19.03 -1.70 3.87
C GLY A 192 18.30 -1.92 2.54
N GLU A 193 17.11 -1.34 2.36
CA GLU A 193 16.25 -1.59 1.19
C GLU A 193 16.75 -0.84 -0.05
N LYS A 194 16.83 -1.51 -1.20
CA LYS A 194 17.45 -0.97 -2.41
C LYS A 194 16.43 -0.28 -3.32
N VAL A 195 16.52 1.04 -3.43
CA VAL A 195 15.68 1.87 -4.30
C VAL A 195 16.20 1.76 -5.74
N THR A 196 15.65 0.84 -6.52
CA THR A 196 16.15 0.50 -7.87
C THR A 196 15.71 1.46 -8.97
N HIS A 197 14.52 2.07 -8.83
CA HIS A 197 13.97 3.00 -9.82
C HIS A 197 12.80 3.82 -9.25
N GLY A 198 12.93 5.15 -9.19
CA GLY A 198 11.81 6.08 -9.13
C GLY A 198 11.46 6.65 -10.51
N HIS A 199 10.16 6.85 -10.80
CA HIS A 199 9.69 7.62 -11.96
C HIS A 199 8.30 8.20 -11.75
N ALA A 200 8.03 9.32 -12.43
CA ALA A 200 6.68 9.84 -12.64
C ALA A 200 6.08 9.32 -13.95
N PHE A 201 4.76 9.12 -13.98
CA PHE A 201 3.98 8.76 -15.16
C PHE A 201 2.60 9.43 -15.16
N GLN A 202 2.03 9.65 -16.34
CA GLN A 202 0.69 10.24 -16.51
C GLN A 202 -0.41 9.18 -16.40
N SER A 203 -1.56 9.52 -15.82
CA SER A 203 -2.71 8.62 -15.72
C SER A 203 -3.36 8.34 -17.07
N THR A 204 -3.57 7.05 -17.37
CA THR A 204 -4.30 6.60 -18.57
C THR A 204 -5.77 7.01 -18.56
N THR A 205 -6.33 7.34 -17.39
CA THR A 205 -7.75 7.72 -17.23
C THR A 205 -7.98 9.22 -17.21
N ASN A 206 -6.98 10.02 -16.82
CA ASN A 206 -7.12 11.47 -16.68
C ASN A 206 -5.78 12.17 -16.96
N PRO A 207 -5.56 12.77 -18.15
CA PRO A 207 -4.27 13.35 -18.53
C PRO A 207 -3.73 14.45 -17.61
N ALA A 208 -4.59 15.11 -16.82
CA ALA A 208 -4.17 16.09 -15.81
C ALA A 208 -3.50 15.43 -14.58
N ASP A 209 -3.81 14.16 -14.27
CA ASP A 209 -3.29 13.48 -13.10
C ASP A 209 -1.97 12.76 -13.40
N TRP A 210 -0.88 13.26 -12.80
CA TRP A 210 0.41 12.57 -12.79
C TRP A 210 0.63 11.83 -11.48
N TYR A 211 1.39 10.73 -11.57
CA TYR A 211 1.64 9.82 -10.46
C TYR A 211 3.12 9.47 -10.35
N PHE A 212 3.68 9.58 -9.15
CA PHE A 212 5.01 9.07 -8.82
C PHE A 212 4.92 7.62 -8.33
N THR A 213 5.88 6.79 -8.71
CA THR A 213 6.06 5.44 -8.13
C THR A 213 7.54 5.05 -8.10
N ALA A 214 7.95 4.46 -6.99
CA ALA A 214 9.29 3.92 -6.78
C ALA A 214 9.29 2.39 -6.64
N LYS A 215 10.44 1.77 -6.91
CA LYS A 215 10.65 0.33 -6.87
C LYS A 215 11.75 -0.05 -5.88
N MET A 216 11.35 -0.62 -4.75
CA MET A 216 12.23 -1.04 -3.65
C MET A 216 12.36 -2.57 -3.66
N ASP A 217 13.59 -3.11 -3.63
CA ASP A 217 13.88 -4.55 -3.56
C ASP A 217 13.08 -5.43 -4.54
N GLY A 218 12.80 -4.88 -5.73
CA GLY A 218 12.02 -5.55 -6.77
C GLY A 218 10.49 -5.36 -6.68
N VAL A 219 9.97 -4.80 -5.59
CA VAL A 219 8.54 -4.51 -5.36
C VAL A 219 8.21 -3.08 -5.81
N GLN A 220 7.11 -2.92 -6.57
CA GLN A 220 6.62 -1.60 -7.00
C GLN A 220 5.71 -1.01 -5.92
N LEU A 221 5.96 0.24 -5.51
CA LEU A 221 5.12 0.95 -4.54
C LEU A 221 3.80 1.43 -5.19
N LYS A 222 2.72 1.46 -4.38
CA LYS A 222 1.41 2.00 -4.80
C LYS A 222 1.58 3.44 -5.29
N PRO A 223 1.21 3.78 -6.53
CA PRO A 223 1.40 5.14 -7.06
C PRO A 223 0.77 6.24 -6.19
N GLN A 224 1.43 7.39 -6.16
CA GLN A 224 1.05 8.58 -5.42
C GLN A 224 0.77 9.70 -6.41
N LYS A 225 -0.38 10.39 -6.32
CA LYS A 225 -0.67 11.53 -7.20
C LYS A 225 0.32 12.65 -6.87
N MET A 226 0.96 13.21 -7.89
CA MET A 226 1.91 14.32 -7.74
C MET A 226 1.21 15.67 -7.66
N ASP A 227 1.86 16.60 -6.98
CA ASP A 227 1.59 18.03 -7.11
C ASP A 227 2.08 18.56 -8.47
N ALA A 228 1.44 19.61 -8.98
CA ALA A 228 1.88 20.31 -10.19
C ALA A 228 3.23 21.00 -10.00
N ALA A 229 3.55 21.48 -8.79
CA ALA A 229 4.84 22.07 -8.46
C ALA A 229 5.97 21.02 -8.52
N ASP A 230 5.77 19.87 -7.88
CA ASP A 230 6.74 18.76 -7.89
C ASP A 230 6.93 18.18 -9.31
N LEU A 231 5.88 18.19 -10.13
CA LEU A 231 5.95 17.81 -11.54
C LEU A 231 6.81 18.78 -12.36
N ALA A 232 6.60 20.10 -12.20
CA ALA A 232 7.41 21.10 -12.89
C ALA A 232 8.90 20.98 -12.50
N ALA A 233 9.19 20.82 -11.21
CA ALA A 233 10.54 20.60 -10.71
C ALA A 233 11.16 19.28 -11.21
N TYR A 234 10.39 18.19 -11.30
CA TYR A 234 10.84 16.91 -11.87
C TYR A 234 11.13 17.02 -13.38
N GLN A 235 10.29 17.71 -14.15
CA GLN A 235 10.52 17.92 -15.59
C GLN A 235 11.79 18.73 -15.87
N LYS A 236 12.05 19.77 -15.05
CA LYS A 236 13.30 20.54 -15.11
C LYS A 236 14.52 19.84 -14.51
N LYS A 237 14.34 18.69 -13.84
CA LYS A 237 15.34 17.96 -13.03
C LYS A 237 15.85 18.72 -11.79
N GLU A 238 15.10 19.71 -11.31
CA GLU A 238 15.34 20.43 -10.06
C GLU A 238 15.06 19.54 -8.83
N MET A 239 14.13 18.58 -8.95
CA MET A 239 13.80 17.61 -7.89
C MET A 239 14.39 16.22 -8.16
N SER A 240 15.13 15.68 -7.18
CA SER A 240 15.72 14.35 -7.24
C SER A 240 14.72 13.24 -6.92
N VAL A 241 15.06 12.00 -7.32
CA VAL A 241 14.31 10.79 -6.92
C VAL A 241 14.31 10.59 -5.40
N GLN A 242 15.33 11.09 -4.70
CA GLN A 242 15.45 10.97 -3.24
C GLN A 242 14.41 11.87 -2.54
N GLN A 243 14.37 13.16 -2.90
CA GLN A 243 13.37 14.12 -2.39
C GLN A 243 11.93 13.71 -2.76
N LEU A 244 11.71 13.17 -3.97
CA LEU A 244 10.39 12.62 -4.33
C LEU A 244 10.02 11.39 -3.48
N MET A 245 10.99 10.55 -3.10
CA MET A 245 10.73 9.43 -2.20
C MET A 245 10.45 9.88 -0.77
N GLU A 246 11.14 10.90 -0.26
CA GLU A 246 10.83 11.55 1.02
C GLU A 246 9.43 12.17 1.01
N ARG A 247 9.06 12.89 -0.07
CA ARG A 247 7.78 13.58 -0.21
C ARG A 247 6.58 12.64 -0.33
N TYR A 248 6.72 11.56 -1.11
CA TYR A 248 5.60 10.67 -1.45
C TYR A 248 5.59 9.34 -0.71
N TYR A 249 6.71 8.94 -0.10
CA TYR A 249 6.87 7.68 0.65
C TYR A 249 7.76 7.84 1.91
N PRO A 250 7.52 8.82 2.81
CA PRO A 250 8.40 9.08 3.96
C PRO A 250 8.57 7.84 4.86
N THR A 251 7.52 7.05 5.06
CA THR A 251 7.54 5.78 5.83
C THR A 251 8.43 4.70 5.21
N LYS A 252 8.87 4.84 3.96
CA LYS A 252 9.80 3.91 3.32
C LYS A 252 11.27 4.25 3.56
N LEU A 253 11.55 5.43 4.10
CA LEU A 253 12.91 5.88 4.46
C LEU A 253 13.14 5.85 5.97
N GLN A 254 12.07 5.98 6.77
CA GLN A 254 12.11 5.84 8.22
C GLN A 254 12.62 4.46 8.67
N PRO A 255 13.39 4.39 9.79
CA PRO A 255 13.81 3.13 10.37
C PRO A 255 12.61 2.32 10.86
N LYS A 256 12.64 1.01 10.66
CA LYS A 256 11.60 0.08 11.14
C LYS A 256 11.73 -0.14 12.64
N VAL A 257 10.58 -0.13 13.31
CA VAL A 257 10.45 -0.53 14.71
C VAL A 257 10.76 -2.03 14.84
N SER A 258 11.42 -2.43 15.94
CA SER A 258 11.77 -3.83 16.19
C SER A 258 10.53 -4.73 16.22
N GLU A 259 10.68 -5.99 15.83
CA GLU A 259 9.54 -6.93 15.83
C GLU A 259 8.92 -7.11 17.23
N GLU A 260 9.73 -7.00 18.28
CA GLU A 260 9.29 -7.02 19.68
C GLU A 260 8.40 -5.82 20.01
N ALA A 261 8.81 -4.60 19.63
CA ALA A 261 8.02 -3.40 19.88
C ALA A 261 6.76 -3.30 19.00
N PHE A 262 6.67 -4.10 17.92
CA PHE A 262 5.48 -4.30 17.09
C PHE A 262 4.60 -5.48 17.54
N ARG A 263 5.11 -6.42 18.36
CA ARG A 263 4.31 -7.53 18.92
C ARG A 263 3.30 -7.05 19.95
N MET A 264 2.30 -7.90 20.19
CA MET A 264 1.18 -7.69 21.11
C MET A 264 1.01 -8.92 22.01
N PRO A 265 0.37 -8.82 23.20
CA PRO A 265 -0.25 -7.63 23.80
C PRO A 265 0.79 -6.60 24.26
N LYS A 266 0.36 -5.35 24.46
CA LYS A 266 1.21 -4.25 24.93
C LYS A 266 0.40 -3.26 25.76
N THR A 267 1.04 -2.63 26.74
CA THR A 267 0.39 -1.69 27.67
C THR A 267 0.63 -0.24 27.22
N ILE A 268 -0.31 0.66 27.54
CA ILE A 268 -0.23 2.11 27.33
C ILE A 268 -0.63 2.79 28.64
N ALA A 269 0.18 3.73 29.14
CA ALA A 269 -0.13 4.46 30.38
C ALA A 269 -1.37 5.36 30.19
N GLY A 270 -2.47 5.04 30.88
CA GLY A 270 -3.75 5.74 30.78
C GLY A 270 -4.12 6.59 32.00
N PRO A 271 -5.23 7.34 31.93
CA PRO A 271 -5.67 8.26 32.99
C PRO A 271 -6.06 7.56 34.30
N GLU A 272 -6.68 6.39 34.22
CA GLU A 272 -7.19 5.61 35.36
C GLU A 272 -6.32 4.34 35.60
N GLY A 273 -5.15 4.25 34.94
CA GLY A 273 -4.19 3.14 35.06
C GLY A 273 -3.66 2.62 33.72
N ASP A 274 -2.93 1.51 33.78
CA ASP A 274 -2.24 0.89 32.64
C ASP A 274 -3.22 0.18 31.68
N ILE A 275 -3.42 0.75 30.49
CA ILE A 275 -4.36 0.24 29.48
C ILE A 275 -3.70 -0.89 28.68
N LYS A 276 -4.08 -2.13 28.99
CA LYS A 276 -3.64 -3.32 28.25
C LYS A 276 -4.35 -3.43 26.90
N VAL A 277 -3.61 -3.24 25.81
CA VAL A 277 -4.13 -3.48 24.45
C VAL A 277 -4.03 -4.98 24.13
N GLU A 278 -5.18 -5.62 23.97
CA GLU A 278 -5.29 -7.04 23.64
C GLU A 278 -5.13 -7.30 22.13
N LYS A 279 -5.65 -6.38 21.30
CA LYS A 279 -5.75 -6.57 19.86
C LYS A 279 -5.80 -5.23 19.12
N PHE A 280 -4.95 -5.08 18.12
CA PHE A 280 -4.95 -3.95 17.19
C PHE A 280 -4.87 -4.45 15.75
N ASN A 281 -5.90 -4.18 14.96
CA ASN A 281 -6.02 -4.65 13.58
C ASN A 281 -6.41 -3.49 12.65
N VAL A 282 -5.92 -3.50 11.40
CA VAL A 282 -6.52 -2.74 10.30
C VAL A 282 -7.61 -3.57 9.64
N TYR A 283 -8.77 -2.99 9.39
CA TYR A 283 -9.82 -3.56 8.53
C TYR A 283 -10.31 -2.53 7.51
N LYS A 284 -11.03 -2.99 6.47
CA LYS A 284 -11.71 -2.11 5.51
C LYS A 284 -13.20 -2.12 5.84
N GLU A 285 -13.81 -0.95 5.92
CA GLU A 285 -15.24 -0.85 6.20
C GLU A 285 -16.06 -1.41 5.03
N LYS A 286 -17.10 -2.20 5.36
CA LYS A 286 -17.94 -2.93 4.41
C LYS A 286 -19.43 -2.61 4.52
N ASP A 287 -19.83 -1.93 5.58
CA ASP A 287 -21.20 -1.45 5.77
C ASP A 287 -21.47 -0.25 4.83
N GLU A 288 -22.29 -0.45 3.80
CA GLU A 288 -22.63 0.57 2.80
C GLU A 288 -23.50 1.70 3.37
N GLN A 289 -24.10 1.53 4.55
CA GLN A 289 -24.85 2.59 5.24
C GLN A 289 -23.91 3.58 5.97
N ARG A 290 -22.59 3.33 5.99
CA ARG A 290 -21.63 4.17 6.70
C ARG A 290 -21.03 5.26 5.81
N PRO A 291 -20.87 6.50 6.31
CA PRO A 291 -20.16 7.57 5.58
C PRO A 291 -18.65 7.28 5.41
N ASP A 292 -18.14 6.26 6.09
CA ASP A 292 -16.80 5.70 5.95
C ASP A 292 -16.74 4.34 5.24
N TYR A 293 -17.80 3.94 4.53
CA TYR A 293 -17.79 2.78 3.62
C TYR A 293 -16.56 2.76 2.72
N GLY A 294 -15.93 1.59 2.60
CA GLY A 294 -14.76 1.38 1.76
C GLY A 294 -13.46 2.03 2.26
N LYS A 295 -13.48 2.85 3.32
CA LYS A 295 -12.26 3.38 3.96
C LYS A 295 -11.62 2.31 4.83
N TYR A 296 -10.33 2.45 5.12
CA TYR A 296 -9.66 1.60 6.10
C TYR A 296 -9.78 2.20 7.50
N LYS A 297 -9.93 1.33 8.49
CA LYS A 297 -10.15 1.69 9.89
C LYS A 297 -9.20 0.89 10.77
N PHE A 298 -8.66 1.54 11.79
CA PHE A 298 -8.07 0.84 12.91
C PHE A 298 -9.18 0.30 13.81
N TYR A 299 -8.99 -0.90 14.33
CA TYR A 299 -9.75 -1.50 15.42
C TYR A 299 -8.80 -1.72 16.59
N ALA A 300 -9.16 -1.21 17.77
CA ALA A 300 -8.43 -1.40 19.02
C ALA A 300 -9.36 -2.04 20.06
N GLN A 301 -8.87 -3.06 20.76
CA GLN A 301 -9.53 -3.68 21.91
C GLN A 301 -8.62 -3.62 23.13
N MET A 302 -9.15 -3.08 24.21
CA MET A 302 -8.46 -2.78 25.47
C MET A 302 -9.36 -3.24 26.61
N GLY A 303 -9.24 -4.51 26.98
CA GLY A 303 -10.25 -5.21 27.77
C GLY A 303 -11.63 -5.14 27.08
N ASP A 304 -12.65 -4.77 27.84
CA ASP A 304 -14.02 -4.61 27.34
C ASP A 304 -14.18 -3.47 26.33
N THR A 305 -13.34 -2.43 26.40
CA THR A 305 -13.41 -1.25 25.54
C THR A 305 -12.93 -1.58 24.13
N LYS A 306 -13.85 -1.47 23.17
CA LYS A 306 -13.62 -1.73 21.75
C LYS A 306 -13.91 -0.47 20.94
N MET A 307 -12.92 0.02 20.20
CA MET A 307 -13.04 1.25 19.42
C MET A 307 -12.60 1.05 17.97
N SER A 308 -13.20 1.84 17.07
CA SER A 308 -12.72 2.02 15.71
C SER A 308 -12.58 3.49 15.32
N ALA A 309 -11.62 3.77 14.45
CA ALA A 309 -11.32 5.08 13.90
C ALA A 309 -10.91 4.93 12.43
N VAL A 310 -11.27 5.90 11.59
CA VAL A 310 -10.84 5.93 10.18
C VAL A 310 -9.34 6.24 10.14
N ALA A 311 -8.57 5.33 9.56
CA ALA A 311 -7.12 5.43 9.52
C ALA A 311 -6.67 6.38 8.39
N SER A 312 -5.77 7.32 8.71
CA SER A 312 -5.17 8.19 7.68
C SER A 312 -4.28 7.38 6.73
N ARG A 313 -4.00 7.91 5.52
CA ARG A 313 -3.09 7.24 4.57
C ARG A 313 -1.67 7.10 5.14
N GLU A 314 -1.23 8.07 5.92
CA GLU A 314 0.07 8.06 6.59
C GLU A 314 0.15 6.98 7.67
N ASP A 315 -0.87 6.87 8.52
CA ASP A 315 -0.91 5.88 9.60
C ASP A 315 -1.05 4.45 9.08
N LEU A 316 -1.79 4.27 7.97
CA LEU A 316 -1.85 2.98 7.26
C LEU A 316 -0.49 2.60 6.72
N ASN A 317 0.23 3.54 6.09
CA ASN A 317 1.59 3.29 5.62
C ASN A 317 2.50 2.96 6.81
N ALA A 318 2.49 3.74 7.89
CA ALA A 318 3.32 3.52 9.08
C ALA A 318 3.05 2.16 9.76
N TYR A 319 1.80 1.70 9.76
CA TYR A 319 1.41 0.37 10.23
C TYR A 319 1.94 -0.76 9.33
N PHE A 320 1.72 -0.68 8.01
CA PHE A 320 2.15 -1.73 7.07
C PHE A 320 3.67 -1.74 6.85
N ASP A 321 4.33 -0.58 6.97
CA ASP A 321 5.78 -0.41 6.84
C ASP A 321 6.52 -0.67 8.15
N ARG A 322 5.78 -0.77 9.28
CA ARG A 322 6.27 -0.93 10.67
C ARG A 322 7.19 0.21 11.15
N THR A 323 6.94 1.46 10.74
CA THR A 323 7.69 2.63 11.24
C THR A 323 7.13 3.19 12.54
N MET A 324 5.92 2.78 12.92
CA MET A 324 5.31 3.08 14.22
C MET A 324 4.81 1.78 14.87
N SER A 325 4.96 1.67 16.19
CA SER A 325 4.38 0.55 16.94
C SER A 325 2.85 0.66 17.04
N PRO A 326 2.12 -0.46 17.25
CA PRO A 326 0.68 -0.43 17.50
C PRO A 326 0.28 0.52 18.62
N SER A 327 1.05 0.60 19.72
CA SER A 327 0.81 1.56 20.81
C SER A 327 0.82 3.01 20.33
N GLN A 328 1.86 3.44 19.61
CA GLN A 328 1.98 4.81 19.11
C GLN A 328 0.87 5.16 18.10
N LEU A 329 0.43 4.19 17.30
CA LEU A 329 -0.71 4.36 16.39
C LEU A 329 -2.03 4.48 17.17
N ILE A 330 -2.18 3.76 18.28
CA ILE A 330 -3.33 3.90 19.20
C ILE A 330 -3.31 5.25 19.90
N GLU A 331 -2.17 5.69 20.43
CA GLU A 331 -2.03 7.02 21.04
C GLU A 331 -2.38 8.13 20.02
N LYS A 332 -1.89 8.03 18.78
CA LYS A 332 -2.18 9.02 17.72
C LYS A 332 -3.64 9.04 17.26
N ASN A 333 -4.31 7.87 17.15
CA ASN A 333 -5.65 7.77 16.55
C ASN A 333 -6.80 7.67 17.57
N PHE A 334 -6.52 7.22 18.80
CA PHE A 334 -7.50 7.01 19.87
C PHE A 334 -7.15 7.74 21.17
N GLY A 335 -5.95 8.32 21.29
CA GLY A 335 -5.49 8.91 22.55
C GLY A 335 -6.41 9.98 23.13
N GLU A 336 -7.12 10.75 22.31
CA GLU A 336 -8.11 11.73 22.78
C GLU A 336 -9.35 11.05 23.42
N ARG A 337 -9.83 9.94 22.84
CA ARG A 337 -10.92 9.09 23.37
C ARG A 337 -10.49 8.17 24.52
N LEU A 338 -9.19 7.99 24.70
CA LEU A 338 -8.57 7.31 25.83
C LEU A 338 -8.11 8.31 26.91
N HIS A 339 -8.35 9.61 26.68
CA HIS A 339 -7.94 10.72 27.54
C HIS A 339 -6.44 10.66 27.93
N LEU A 340 -5.57 10.25 27.00
CA LEU A 340 -4.13 10.11 27.22
C LEU A 340 -3.43 11.47 27.20
N LYS A 341 -2.49 11.68 28.13
CA LYS A 341 -1.70 12.91 28.20
C LYS A 341 -0.91 13.16 26.90
N SER A 342 -0.32 12.11 26.31
CA SER A 342 0.45 12.20 25.04
C SER A 342 -0.39 12.68 23.85
N ALA A 343 -1.73 12.52 23.89
CA ALA A 343 -2.62 13.04 22.87
C ALA A 343 -2.77 14.57 22.91
N TYR A 344 -2.49 15.21 24.06
CA TYR A 344 -2.63 16.64 24.29
C TYR A 344 -1.29 17.40 24.34
N GLU A 345 -0.17 16.72 24.58
CA GLU A 345 1.18 17.33 24.61
C GLU A 345 1.56 18.02 23.29
N LYS A 346 0.94 17.62 22.18
CA LYS A 346 1.04 18.26 20.85
C LYS A 346 0.36 19.63 20.73
N TYR A 347 -0.49 20.01 21.69
CA TYR A 347 -1.21 21.29 21.70
C TYR A 347 -0.58 22.24 22.72
N GLN A 348 0.13 23.26 22.23
CA GLN A 348 0.75 24.30 23.06
C GLN A 348 0.35 25.68 22.53
N LEU A 349 0.19 26.65 23.43
CA LEU A 349 -0.10 28.02 23.07
C LEU A 349 1.14 28.65 22.39
N PRO A 350 0.97 29.52 21.39
CA PRO A 350 2.10 30.15 20.72
C PRO A 350 2.81 31.14 21.65
N GLU A 351 4.09 31.39 21.37
CA GLU A 351 4.96 32.20 22.23
C GLU A 351 4.45 33.64 22.38
N GLY A 352 4.56 34.21 23.59
CA GLY A 352 4.04 35.55 23.91
C GLY A 352 2.53 35.61 24.20
N VAL A 353 1.90 34.49 24.57
CA VAL A 353 0.47 34.39 24.95
C VAL A 353 0.31 34.01 26.44
N ASP A 354 -0.26 34.90 27.24
CA ASP A 354 -0.54 34.67 28.67
C ASP A 354 -1.66 33.65 28.89
N SER A 355 -1.33 32.47 29.42
CA SER A 355 -2.32 31.41 29.68
C SER A 355 -3.41 31.78 30.69
N LYS A 356 -3.18 32.82 31.51
CA LYS A 356 -4.17 33.47 32.39
C LYS A 356 -5.43 33.94 31.65
N GLY A 357 -5.31 34.25 30.35
CA GLY A 357 -6.43 34.64 29.50
C GLY A 357 -7.40 33.52 29.14
N VAL A 358 -7.05 32.24 29.37
CA VAL A 358 -7.87 31.09 28.97
C VAL A 358 -9.04 30.87 29.93
N ARG A 359 -10.27 30.90 29.40
CA ARG A 359 -11.49 30.55 30.11
C ARG A 359 -12.15 29.35 29.45
N VAL A 360 -12.52 28.35 30.26
CA VAL A 360 -13.43 27.26 29.87
C VAL A 360 -14.67 27.37 30.74
N ALA A 361 -15.83 27.57 30.12
CA ALA A 361 -17.08 27.81 30.83
C ALA A 361 -18.25 27.12 30.12
N LYS A 362 -19.17 26.55 30.90
CA LYS A 362 -20.43 26.02 30.38
C LYS A 362 -21.32 27.18 29.93
N ASP A 363 -21.87 27.09 28.73
CA ASP A 363 -22.79 28.09 28.23
C ASP A 363 -24.22 27.78 28.71
N HIS A 364 -24.91 28.79 29.23
CA HIS A 364 -26.23 28.58 29.82
C HIS A 364 -27.35 28.42 28.78
N ALA A 365 -27.14 28.90 27.55
CA ALA A 365 -28.12 28.83 26.47
C ALA A 365 -28.28 27.42 25.87
N ASP A 366 -27.18 26.66 25.74
CA ASP A 366 -27.15 25.36 25.06
C ASP A 366 -26.54 24.22 25.90
N ASN A 367 -26.18 24.51 27.15
CA ASN A 367 -25.54 23.61 28.11
C ASN A 367 -24.18 23.01 27.67
N LYS A 368 -23.57 23.49 26.58
CA LYS A 368 -22.27 22.99 26.09
C LYS A 368 -21.11 23.69 26.79
N TRP A 369 -20.00 22.97 27.00
CA TRP A 369 -18.75 23.59 27.46
C TRP A 369 -18.07 24.31 26.31
N LYS A 370 -17.66 25.57 26.55
CA LYS A 370 -16.98 26.39 25.54
C LYS A 370 -15.67 26.95 26.08
N VAL A 371 -14.65 26.97 25.23
CA VAL A 371 -13.35 27.60 25.49
C VAL A 371 -13.26 28.94 24.76
N SER A 372 -12.71 29.95 25.41
CA SER A 372 -12.31 31.22 24.80
C SER A 372 -11.05 31.77 25.46
N MET A 373 -10.37 32.68 24.79
CA MET A 373 -9.17 33.33 25.28
C MET A 373 -9.28 34.85 25.20
N ASP A 374 -8.86 35.49 26.29
CA ASP A 374 -8.88 36.94 26.50
C ASP A 374 -7.44 37.43 26.59
N MET A 375 -6.95 38.08 25.53
CA MET A 375 -5.54 38.52 25.40
C MET A 375 -5.36 40.02 25.63
N GLY A 376 -6.30 40.66 26.33
CA GLY A 376 -6.26 42.10 26.64
C GLY A 376 -6.23 42.95 25.37
N ASP A 377 -5.20 43.78 25.23
CA ASP A 377 -5.02 44.71 24.10
C ASP A 377 -4.86 44.01 22.74
N LYS A 378 -4.50 42.72 22.74
CA LYS A 378 -4.42 41.86 21.54
C LYS A 378 -5.81 41.34 21.09
N GLY A 379 -6.87 41.61 21.85
CA GLY A 379 -8.24 41.18 21.56
C GLY A 379 -8.66 39.88 22.25
N LYS A 380 -9.82 39.36 21.85
CA LYS A 380 -10.44 38.14 22.42
C LYS A 380 -10.89 37.20 21.31
N THR A 381 -10.79 35.89 21.54
CA THR A 381 -11.26 34.86 20.61
C THR A 381 -12.78 34.66 20.71
N ASN A 382 -13.34 33.96 19.74
CA ASN A 382 -14.69 33.41 19.84
C ASN A 382 -14.77 32.33 20.94
N ARG A 383 -16.01 31.96 21.30
CA ARG A 383 -16.32 30.85 22.22
C ARG A 383 -16.54 29.57 21.41
N HIS A 384 -15.54 28.71 21.36
CA HIS A 384 -15.60 27.42 20.65
C HIS A 384 -16.08 26.29 21.56
N GLU A 385 -16.96 25.43 21.06
CA GLU A 385 -17.45 24.24 21.77
C GLU A 385 -16.35 23.17 21.86
N ILE A 386 -16.16 22.60 23.06
CA ILE A 386 -15.21 21.50 23.28
C ILE A 386 -15.90 20.13 23.18
N SER A 387 -15.18 19.11 22.72
CA SER A 387 -15.69 17.73 22.67
C SER A 387 -16.05 17.22 24.07
N PHE A 388 -16.98 16.26 24.14
CA PHE A 388 -17.19 15.47 25.37
C PHE A 388 -15.89 14.83 25.86
N ASP A 389 -15.10 14.27 24.93
CA ASP A 389 -13.82 13.63 25.26
C ASP A 389 -12.83 14.62 25.90
N ASP A 390 -12.76 15.84 25.36
CA ASP A 390 -11.90 16.91 25.87
C ASP A 390 -12.40 17.46 27.22
N GLY A 391 -13.71 17.53 27.42
CA GLY A 391 -14.32 17.85 28.70
C GLY A 391 -14.02 16.79 29.78
N TYR A 392 -14.10 15.51 29.42
CA TYR A 392 -13.73 14.41 30.32
C TYR A 392 -12.24 14.45 30.67
N SER A 393 -11.37 14.63 29.66
CA SER A 393 -9.92 14.82 29.81
C SER A 393 -9.59 15.96 30.77
N LEU A 394 -10.31 17.09 30.67
CA LEU A 394 -10.05 18.30 31.46
C LEU A 394 -10.60 18.21 32.89
N PHE A 395 -11.85 17.76 33.06
CA PHE A 395 -12.55 17.85 34.35
C PHE A 395 -12.44 16.60 35.22
N LYS A 396 -12.47 15.39 34.63
CA LYS A 396 -12.42 14.13 35.39
C LYS A 396 -11.04 13.47 35.36
N ALA A 397 -10.50 13.20 34.17
CA ALA A 397 -9.21 12.52 34.02
C ALA A 397 -8.00 13.41 34.36
N LYS A 398 -8.14 14.74 34.22
CA LYS A 398 -7.11 15.76 34.47
C LYS A 398 -5.81 15.55 33.67
N THR A 399 -5.89 14.88 32.52
CA THR A 399 -4.77 14.57 31.63
C THR A 399 -4.49 15.66 30.59
N THR A 400 -5.33 16.69 30.52
CA THR A 400 -5.15 17.88 29.69
C THR A 400 -5.37 19.15 30.50
N THR A 401 -4.63 20.21 30.19
CA THR A 401 -4.85 21.54 30.80
C THR A 401 -5.81 22.38 29.95
N ARG A 402 -6.44 23.39 30.56
CA ARG A 402 -7.23 24.41 29.83
C ARG A 402 -6.45 25.05 28.68
N GLU A 403 -5.13 25.15 28.83
CA GLU A 403 -4.18 25.79 27.91
C GLU A 403 -3.98 24.92 26.68
N GLN A 404 -3.87 23.60 26.85
CA GLN A 404 -3.83 22.62 25.75
C GLN A 404 -5.16 22.57 25.01
N ILE A 405 -6.31 22.70 25.71
CA ILE A 405 -7.63 22.80 25.07
C ILE A 405 -7.78 24.12 24.29
N ALA A 406 -7.30 25.24 24.81
CA ALA A 406 -7.23 26.49 24.05
C ALA A 406 -6.31 26.36 22.82
N ALA A 407 -5.15 25.73 22.95
CA ALA A 407 -4.23 25.45 21.86
C ALA A 407 -4.75 24.43 20.83
N LYS A 408 -5.77 23.63 21.16
CA LYS A 408 -6.49 22.73 20.24
C LYS A 408 -7.52 23.48 19.39
N TYR A 409 -8.29 24.38 20.00
CA TYR A 409 -9.46 25.02 19.38
C TYR A 409 -9.24 26.46 18.88
N LEU A 410 -8.36 27.23 19.53
CA LEU A 410 -8.25 28.68 19.33
C LEU A 410 -6.95 29.10 18.65
N ASN A 411 -6.01 28.18 18.40
CA ASN A 411 -4.64 28.51 17.96
C ASN A 411 -4.59 29.35 16.66
N THR A 412 -5.52 29.08 15.73
CA THR A 412 -5.69 29.84 14.49
C THR A 412 -6.20 31.27 14.72
N GLU A 413 -7.20 31.45 15.57
CA GLU A 413 -7.70 32.79 15.96
C GLU A 413 -6.65 33.56 16.75
N ILE A 414 -5.97 32.91 17.70
CA ILE A 414 -4.88 33.49 18.51
C ILE A 414 -3.74 33.97 17.61
N THR A 415 -3.28 33.15 16.67
CA THR A 415 -2.21 33.51 15.73
C THR A 415 -2.65 34.65 14.80
N GLY A 416 -3.90 34.64 14.33
CA GLY A 416 -4.46 35.72 13.52
C GLY A 416 -4.56 37.06 14.27
N LEU A 417 -4.99 37.03 15.53
CA LEU A 417 -5.05 38.21 16.41
C LEU A 417 -3.65 38.75 16.76
N LEU A 418 -2.68 37.87 17.04
CA LEU A 418 -1.28 38.26 17.23
C LEU A 418 -0.71 38.97 16.00
N ALA A 419 -0.85 38.37 14.81
CA ALA A 419 -0.39 38.96 13.56
C ALA A 419 -1.09 40.30 13.26
N ALA A 420 -2.41 40.38 13.49
CA ALA A 420 -3.17 41.62 13.34
C ALA A 420 -2.77 42.71 14.34
N HIS A 421 -2.27 42.34 15.53
CA HIS A 421 -1.73 43.30 16.52
C HIS A 421 -0.35 43.81 16.11
N SER A 422 0.57 42.92 15.70
CA SER A 422 1.90 43.31 15.20
C SER A 422 1.79 44.23 13.98
N MET A 423 0.95 43.88 12.99
CA MET A 423 0.69 44.70 11.80
C MET A 423 0.05 46.06 12.11
N LYS A 424 -0.61 46.22 13.27
CA LYS A 424 -1.06 47.54 13.76
C LYS A 424 0.09 48.30 14.41
N GLN A 425 0.89 47.64 15.26
CA GLN A 425 2.04 48.26 15.92
C GLN A 425 3.06 48.78 14.90
N GLU A 426 3.45 47.98 13.91
CA GLU A 426 4.34 48.38 12.81
C GLU A 426 3.81 49.61 12.05
N LYS A 427 2.52 49.61 11.68
CA LYS A 427 1.88 50.78 11.05
C LYS A 427 1.90 52.02 11.95
N THR A 428 1.70 51.88 13.26
CA THR A 428 1.79 53.03 14.19
C THR A 428 3.22 53.49 14.49
N ALA A 429 4.23 52.65 14.25
CA ALA A 429 5.64 53.02 14.33
C ALA A 429 6.09 53.74 13.04
N ALA A 430 5.74 53.20 11.88
CA ALA A 430 6.00 53.78 10.56
C ALA A 430 5.25 55.10 10.29
N LEU A 431 4.26 55.45 11.11
CA LEU A 431 3.55 56.74 11.07
C LEU A 431 4.05 57.74 12.15
N LYS A 432 5.15 57.41 12.83
CA LYS A 432 5.82 58.25 13.85
C LYS A 432 7.31 58.50 13.53
N MET A 433 7.74 58.08 12.34
CA MET A 433 9.06 58.26 11.74
C MET A 433 8.91 59.13 10.49
#